data_AF-A0ABD3WBN3-F1
#
_entry.id   AF-A0ABD3WBN3-F1
#
_cell.length_a   1.000
_cell.length_b   1.000
_cell.length_c   1.000
_cell.angle_alpha   90.00
_cell.angle_beta   90.00
_cell.angle_gamma   90.00
#
_symmetry.space_group_name_H-M   'P 1'
#
loop_
_entity.id
_entity.type
_entity.pdbx_description
1 polymer ?
#
loop_
_entity_poly.entity_id
_entity_poly.type
_entity_poly.pdbx_seq_one_letter_code
_entity_poly.pdbx_strand_id
1 'polypeptide(L)'
;MNELFSGKITLREFERLADIDDETISETQRVFAPQLEKENSQRGVSYINKFKDDTIEIIRDVELNKLEDYTTFGDFDNYHMFVCTKHFPDGEPTDRYPDPIPADASQTRCTPARPPPRKRLQTLARKWLQTLANVNVSEENAELHLAVDESKQENAVSLQKEVTLQENYNLGISTLDLLALAAENRDLTEKLAQQILINEELRRESTIAEQKKKRTCIWELTSNKCTVAAVRDSHVKNNFKYYTGFVYEQFMNIFKFLVPDECKIPLSFPRTITSIQYMPLKDQLLLTLIKLRLSFDFKHLANLFKLSQQDVGSVFRAWINYMFYRFGSVPIWPDREVLLQQMPVKFREDFSTTFVILDGTELKVERPSALRSQSQCYSDYKSATTLKGLVGIDPRGSFIFISMLFSGSISDKEITTMCGLLPLLQQLLECGKLKRGDGVMVDKGFLIQHEIEELGLKLVIPPFAPGGGQMSAADVALTKRIATHRVHVERAISRAKKFKIIDNKLDLCLFACVNQIWFCCCFLTGFMPLLIQD
;
A
#
# COMPACT_ATOMS: atom_id res chain seq x y z
N MET A 1 -10.76 29.03 17.19
CA MET A 1 -11.03 28.05 16.11
C MET A 1 -11.19 28.70 14.74
N ASN A 2 -12.11 29.64 14.50
CA ASN A 2 -12.27 30.25 13.16
C ASN A 2 -11.02 31.00 12.64
N GLU A 3 -10.19 31.56 13.52
CA GLU A 3 -8.90 32.18 13.13
C GLU A 3 -7.78 31.17 12.84
N LEU A 4 -7.83 30.00 13.49
CA LEU A 4 -6.93 28.87 13.21
C LEU A 4 -7.25 28.25 11.84
N PHE A 5 -8.54 28.07 11.54
CA PHE A 5 -8.99 27.54 10.24
C PHE A 5 -8.81 28.53 9.09
N SER A 6 -8.66 29.83 9.37
CA SER A 6 -8.32 30.84 8.37
C SER A 6 -6.82 31.15 8.29
N GLY A 7 -5.98 30.43 9.04
CA GLY A 7 -4.52 30.52 8.97
C GLY A 7 -3.92 31.81 9.56
N LYS A 8 -4.71 32.60 10.28
CA LYS A 8 -4.26 33.87 10.87
C LYS A 8 -3.43 33.69 12.14
N ILE A 9 -3.52 32.53 12.78
CA ILE A 9 -2.73 32.15 13.96
C ILE A 9 -2.24 30.71 13.81
N THR A 10 -1.10 30.38 14.41
CA THR A 10 -0.54 29.03 14.38
C THR A 10 -1.17 28.12 15.44
N LEU A 11 -1.07 26.79 15.24
CA LEU A 11 -1.59 25.80 16.20
C LEU A 11 -1.00 26.02 17.61
N ARG A 12 0.29 26.37 17.70
CA ARG A 12 0.99 26.69 18.97
C ARG A 12 0.58 28.03 19.60
N GLU A 13 0.05 28.98 18.83
CA GLU A 13 -0.54 30.21 19.37
C GLU A 13 -1.97 29.97 19.83
N PHE A 14 -2.71 29.12 19.11
CA PHE A 14 -4.04 28.68 19.50
C PHE A 14 -4.01 27.86 20.80
N GLU A 15 -3.05 26.96 20.95
CA GLU A 15 -2.84 26.17 22.18
C GLU A 15 -2.44 27.05 23.38
N ARG A 16 -1.66 28.12 23.17
CA ARG A 16 -1.34 29.09 24.24
C ARG A 16 -2.52 29.99 24.62
N LEU A 17 -3.50 30.17 23.73
CA LEU A 17 -4.70 30.98 23.97
C LEU A 17 -5.86 30.14 24.54
N ALA A 18 -5.79 28.81 24.45
CA ALA A 18 -6.83 27.87 24.84
C ALA A 18 -6.55 27.19 26.19
N ASP A 19 -5.99 27.94 27.15
CA ASP A 19 -5.98 27.52 28.56
C ASP A 19 -7.44 27.59 29.05
N ILE A 20 -8.13 26.46 28.97
CA ILE A 20 -9.52 26.31 29.43
C ILE A 20 -9.54 25.25 30.53
N ASP A 21 -9.88 25.76 31.70
CA ASP A 21 -10.09 25.15 33.00
C ASP A 21 -11.38 24.31 33.08
N ASP A 22 -11.39 23.37 34.03
CA ASP A 22 -12.43 22.33 34.28
C ASP A 22 -13.87 22.87 34.42
N GLU A 23 -14.05 24.18 34.62
CA GLU A 23 -15.34 24.84 34.76
C GLU A 23 -16.13 24.85 33.43
N THR A 24 -15.45 24.95 32.29
CA THR A 24 -16.09 25.00 30.95
C THR A 24 -16.62 23.64 30.50
N ILE A 25 -16.03 22.55 30.99
CA ILE A 25 -16.47 21.17 30.74
C ILE A 25 -17.76 20.86 31.53
N SER A 26 -17.87 21.39 32.76
CA SER A 26 -19.04 21.24 33.62
C SER A 26 -20.29 21.98 33.09
N GLU A 27 -20.11 23.18 32.53
CA GLU A 27 -21.20 23.96 31.90
C GLU A 27 -21.78 23.24 30.68
N THR A 28 -20.93 22.59 29.88
CA THR A 28 -21.32 21.85 28.68
C THR A 28 -22.12 20.58 29.04
N GLN A 29 -21.76 19.89 30.13
CA GLN A 29 -22.50 18.72 30.61
C GLN A 29 -23.89 19.07 31.18
N ARG A 30 -24.06 20.25 31.80
CA ARG A 30 -25.36 20.72 32.32
C ARG A 30 -26.38 21.06 31.22
N VAL A 31 -25.92 21.57 30.08
CA VAL A 31 -26.80 22.05 29.00
C VAL A 31 -27.40 20.90 28.18
N PHE A 32 -26.69 19.77 28.04
CA PHE A 32 -27.11 18.68 27.16
C PHE A 32 -27.85 17.51 27.84
N ALA A 33 -27.83 17.43 29.18
CA ALA A 33 -28.48 16.36 29.94
C ALA A 33 -30.04 16.33 29.86
N PRO A 34 -30.79 17.45 29.80
CA PRO A 34 -32.26 17.39 29.88
C PRO A 34 -32.97 16.90 28.60
N GLN A 35 -32.26 16.71 27.48
CA GLN A 35 -32.87 16.31 26.20
C GLN A 35 -32.92 14.80 25.96
N LEU A 36 -32.35 13.98 26.86
CA LEU A 36 -32.23 12.52 26.68
C LEU A 36 -33.12 11.66 27.60
N GLU A 37 -33.86 12.25 28.54
CA GLU A 37 -34.62 11.49 29.56
C GLU A 37 -36.06 11.08 29.19
N LYS A 38 -36.53 11.25 27.94
CA LYS A 38 -37.96 11.06 27.63
C LYS A 38 -38.43 9.71 27.09
N GLU A 39 -37.60 8.69 26.90
CA GLU A 39 -38.11 7.37 26.47
C GLU A 39 -37.43 6.19 27.17
N ASN A 40 -38.03 5.77 28.30
CA ASN A 40 -37.66 4.57 29.05
C ASN A 40 -38.48 3.35 28.60
N SER A 41 -37.81 2.34 28.04
CA SER A 41 -38.25 0.93 28.19
C SER A 41 -37.03 0.07 28.50
N GLN A 42 -37.18 -0.88 29.43
CA GLN A 42 -36.11 -1.68 30.07
C GLN A 42 -35.23 -2.53 29.13
N ARG A 43 -35.37 -2.44 27.81
CA ARG A 43 -34.41 -2.97 26.82
C ARG A 43 -33.23 -2.03 26.52
N GLY A 44 -33.29 -0.76 26.92
CA GLY A 44 -32.23 0.23 26.68
C GLY A 44 -31.04 0.15 27.64
N VAL A 45 -31.24 -0.28 28.89
CA VAL A 45 -30.19 -0.30 29.92
C VAL A 45 -29.10 -1.37 29.63
N SER A 46 -29.47 -2.48 29.00
CA SER A 46 -28.53 -3.52 28.54
C SER A 46 -27.65 -3.05 27.37
N TYR A 47 -28.16 -2.16 26.52
CA TYR A 47 -27.39 -1.57 25.42
C TYR A 47 -26.48 -0.44 25.89
N ILE A 48 -26.89 0.33 26.90
CA ILE A 48 -26.09 1.44 27.45
C ILE A 48 -24.90 0.94 28.27
N ASN A 49 -25.04 -0.15 29.03
CA ASN A 49 -23.91 -0.74 29.74
C ASN A 49 -22.91 -1.40 28.78
N LYS A 50 -23.40 -2.07 27.71
CA LYS A 50 -22.54 -2.61 26.65
C LYS A 50 -21.80 -1.52 25.87
N PHE A 51 -22.46 -0.39 25.60
CA PHE A 51 -21.82 0.76 24.94
C PHE A 51 -20.83 1.49 25.87
N LYS A 52 -21.07 1.52 27.19
CA LYS A 52 -20.13 2.07 28.18
C LYS A 52 -18.90 1.18 28.35
N ASP A 53 -19.07 -0.14 28.38
CA ASP A 53 -17.95 -1.09 28.46
C ASP A 53 -17.11 -1.07 27.16
N ASP A 54 -17.75 -1.05 25.98
CA ASP A 54 -17.07 -0.91 24.68
C ASP A 54 -16.37 0.46 24.54
N THR A 55 -16.92 1.55 25.12
CA THR A 55 -16.31 2.88 25.05
C THR A 55 -15.14 3.04 26.05
N ILE A 56 -15.21 2.40 27.22
CA ILE A 56 -14.10 2.38 28.20
C ILE A 56 -12.95 1.48 27.72
N GLU A 57 -13.25 0.39 27.00
CA GLU A 57 -12.24 -0.46 26.35
C GLU A 57 -11.56 0.27 25.18
N ILE A 58 -12.32 1.03 24.37
CA ILE A 58 -11.78 1.90 23.32
C ILE A 58 -10.95 3.06 23.90
N ILE A 59 -11.35 3.66 25.02
CA ILE A 59 -10.59 4.75 25.66
C ILE A 59 -9.31 4.20 26.34
N ARG A 60 -9.33 3.00 26.91
CA ARG A 60 -8.13 2.32 27.44
C ARG A 60 -7.18 1.86 26.34
N ASP A 61 -7.69 1.40 25.19
CA ASP A 61 -6.88 1.08 24.01
C ASP A 61 -6.26 2.35 23.38
N VAL A 62 -6.90 3.51 23.54
CA VAL A 62 -6.35 4.81 23.11
C VAL A 62 -5.33 5.37 24.11
N GLU A 63 -5.42 5.04 25.41
CA GLU A 63 -4.44 5.47 26.42
C GLU A 63 -3.23 4.53 26.56
N LEU A 64 -3.36 3.23 26.32
CA LEU A 64 -2.24 2.28 26.35
C LEU A 64 -1.41 2.25 25.05
N ASN A 65 -1.95 2.76 23.93
CA ASN A 65 -1.20 2.96 22.68
C ASN A 65 -0.47 4.32 22.60
N LYS A 66 -0.41 5.10 23.68
CA LYS A 66 0.33 6.38 23.73
C LYS A 66 1.83 6.24 24.08
N LEU A 67 2.46 5.13 23.69
CA LEU A 67 3.91 5.01 23.61
C LEU A 67 4.31 4.34 22.29
N GLU A 68 3.95 5.00 21.19
CA GLU A 68 4.74 5.23 19.96
C GLU A 68 3.76 5.67 18.85
N ASP A 69 3.25 6.89 18.99
CA ASP A 69 2.69 7.64 17.86
C ASP A 69 3.83 7.90 16.86
N TYR A 70 4.05 6.99 15.92
CA TYR A 70 4.78 7.29 14.68
C TYR A 70 3.87 8.05 13.71
N THR A 71 3.40 9.21 14.17
CA THR A 71 2.89 10.31 13.35
C THR A 71 3.67 11.58 13.66
N THR A 72 5.01 11.46 13.74
CA THR A 72 5.97 12.54 13.56
C THR A 72 7.27 11.95 13.01
N PHE A 73 7.24 11.44 11.76
CA PHE A 73 8.46 11.22 11.00
C PHE A 73 8.57 12.26 9.90
N GLY A 74 9.32 13.31 10.22
CA GLY A 74 10.12 14.12 9.30
C GLY A 74 9.38 14.87 8.20
N ASP A 75 9.55 16.19 8.20
CA ASP A 75 9.46 17.02 7.00
C ASP A 75 10.29 16.38 5.87
N PHE A 76 9.67 15.51 5.08
CA PHE A 76 9.97 15.38 3.66
C PHE A 76 8.89 16.19 2.95
N ASP A 77 9.07 17.51 3.01
CA ASP A 77 8.54 18.41 1.99
C ASP A 77 8.76 17.75 0.63
N ASN A 78 7.66 17.42 -0.04
CA ASN A 78 7.66 17.00 -1.43
C ASN A 78 8.05 18.24 -2.26
N TYR A 79 9.36 18.51 -2.38
CA TYR A 79 9.96 19.66 -3.09
C TYR A 79 9.80 19.59 -4.63
N HIS A 80 8.72 19.02 -5.17
CA HIS A 80 8.51 18.84 -6.61
C HIS A 80 7.32 19.61 -7.17
N MET A 81 7.09 20.81 -6.63
CA MET A 81 6.08 21.70 -7.20
C MET A 81 6.56 23.16 -7.14
N PHE A 82 7.50 23.53 -8.03
CA PHE A 82 7.74 24.94 -8.37
C PHE A 82 8.02 25.11 -9.85
N VAL A 83 7.26 26.01 -10.47
CA VAL A 83 7.31 26.35 -11.89
C VAL A 83 8.09 27.66 -12.08
N CYS A 84 8.96 27.70 -13.10
CA CYS A 84 9.76 28.86 -13.49
C CYS A 84 8.89 30.05 -13.98
N THR A 85 9.15 31.23 -13.41
CA THR A 85 8.42 32.51 -13.58
C THR A 85 8.59 33.20 -14.94
N LYS A 86 9.17 32.57 -15.96
CA LYS A 86 9.25 33.15 -17.32
C LYS A 86 8.08 32.82 -18.24
N HIS A 87 7.21 31.87 -17.86
CA HIS A 87 6.00 31.49 -18.61
C HIS A 87 4.68 31.87 -17.90
N PHE A 88 4.76 32.68 -16.84
CA PHE A 88 3.67 33.04 -15.93
C PHE A 88 3.57 34.57 -15.82
N PRO A 89 2.68 35.25 -16.58
CA PRO A 89 2.43 36.67 -16.36
C PRO A 89 1.81 36.93 -14.98
N ASP A 90 0.96 35.99 -14.51
CA ASP A 90 0.11 36.17 -13.31
C ASP A 90 0.06 34.96 -12.34
N GLY A 91 0.92 33.94 -12.52
CA GLY A 91 1.10 32.89 -11.51
C GLY A 91 0.09 31.72 -11.47
N GLU A 92 -0.92 31.64 -12.36
CA GLU A 92 -1.91 30.54 -12.39
C GLU A 92 -2.12 29.93 -13.81
N PRO A 93 -2.46 28.63 -13.95
CA PRO A 93 -2.79 28.00 -15.24
C PRO A 93 -4.09 28.55 -15.85
N THR A 94 -4.12 28.70 -17.17
CA THR A 94 -5.33 29.20 -17.88
C THR A 94 -6.28 28.07 -18.30
N ASP A 95 -7.58 28.35 -18.38
CA ASP A 95 -8.63 27.41 -18.81
C ASP A 95 -8.36 26.75 -20.18
N ARG A 96 -7.53 27.39 -21.01
CA ARG A 96 -7.22 26.93 -22.37
C ARG A 96 -6.06 25.92 -22.42
N TYR A 97 -5.19 25.88 -21.40
CA TYR A 97 -3.98 25.04 -21.38
C TYR A 97 -3.62 24.52 -19.97
N PRO A 98 -4.41 23.63 -19.35
CA PRO A 98 -3.97 22.92 -18.17
C PRO A 98 -3.11 21.74 -18.62
N ASP A 99 -1.80 21.91 -18.61
CA ASP A 99 -0.83 20.82 -18.71
C ASP A 99 0.32 21.04 -17.73
N PRO A 100 0.91 19.96 -17.18
CA PRO A 100 0.57 18.54 -17.33
C PRO A 100 0.01 17.90 -16.04
N ILE A 101 -0.85 16.88 -16.19
CA ILE A 101 -1.53 16.18 -15.09
C ILE A 101 -1.10 14.69 -15.08
N PRO A 102 -0.75 14.10 -13.92
CA PRO A 102 -0.45 12.68 -13.78
C PRO A 102 -1.58 11.76 -14.27
N ALA A 103 -1.28 10.52 -14.68
CA ALA A 103 -2.27 9.57 -15.20
C ALA A 103 -3.36 9.10 -14.19
N ASP A 104 -3.42 9.66 -12.99
CA ASP A 104 -4.47 9.33 -12.02
C ASP A 104 -5.80 10.02 -12.38
N ALA A 105 -6.91 9.35 -12.07
CA ALA A 105 -8.26 9.85 -12.37
C ALA A 105 -8.76 10.88 -11.34
N SER A 106 -7.88 11.50 -10.54
CA SER A 106 -8.29 12.40 -9.44
C SER A 106 -9.05 13.63 -9.93
N GLN A 107 -8.91 14.01 -11.21
CA GLN A 107 -9.59 15.16 -11.82
C GLN A 107 -10.81 14.81 -12.68
N THR A 108 -11.38 13.61 -12.57
CA THR A 108 -12.72 13.38 -13.12
C THR A 108 -13.79 14.04 -12.24
N ARG A 109 -14.32 15.20 -12.67
CA ARG A 109 -15.60 15.69 -12.12
C ARG A 109 -16.67 14.62 -12.37
N CYS A 110 -17.18 14.03 -11.29
CA CYS A 110 -18.38 13.20 -11.32
C CYS A 110 -19.51 13.97 -12.01
N THR A 111 -20.00 13.46 -13.13
CA THR A 111 -21.32 13.86 -13.63
C THR A 111 -22.37 13.42 -12.60
N PRO A 112 -23.37 14.25 -12.26
CA PRO A 112 -24.38 13.87 -11.28
C PRO A 112 -25.11 12.61 -11.71
N ALA A 113 -25.21 11.64 -10.79
CA ALA A 113 -26.00 10.44 -11.01
C ALA A 113 -27.47 10.82 -11.28
N ARG A 114 -28.08 10.16 -12.27
CA ARG A 114 -29.53 10.25 -12.53
C ARG A 114 -30.29 9.88 -11.24
N PRO A 115 -31.31 10.66 -10.82
CA PRO A 115 -32.02 10.37 -9.58
C PRO A 115 -32.65 8.97 -9.62
N PRO A 116 -32.65 8.24 -8.49
CA PRO A 116 -33.19 6.89 -8.43
C PRO A 116 -34.70 6.91 -8.67
N PRO A 117 -35.28 5.83 -9.25
CA PRO A 117 -36.72 5.74 -9.43
C PRO A 117 -37.43 5.81 -8.06
N ARG A 118 -38.54 6.56 -8.00
CA ARG A 118 -39.37 6.73 -6.79
C ARG A 118 -39.71 5.36 -6.19
N LYS A 119 -39.33 5.14 -4.92
CA LYS A 119 -39.68 3.94 -4.15
C LYS A 119 -41.20 3.77 -4.11
N ARG A 120 -41.71 2.66 -4.65
CA ARG A 120 -43.06 2.18 -4.41
C ARG A 120 -43.11 1.70 -2.95
N LEU A 121 -43.79 2.42 -2.06
CA LEU A 121 -44.06 1.99 -0.70
C LEU A 121 -45.02 0.78 -0.78
N GLN A 122 -44.49 -0.43 -0.70
CA GLN A 122 -45.29 -1.65 -0.64
C GLN A 122 -44.79 -2.60 0.47
N THR A 123 -45.61 -2.67 1.52
CA THR A 123 -46.20 -3.93 1.99
C THR A 123 -45.30 -4.98 2.66
N LEU A 124 -44.33 -4.59 3.49
CA LEU A 124 -43.62 -5.54 4.38
C LEU A 124 -43.88 -5.32 5.88
N ALA A 125 -44.21 -4.10 6.30
CA ALA A 125 -44.48 -3.80 7.71
C ALA A 125 -45.81 -4.39 8.25
N ARG A 126 -46.82 -4.60 7.39
CA ARG A 126 -48.12 -5.17 7.81
C ARG A 126 -48.09 -6.69 8.02
N LYS A 127 -47.15 -7.40 7.38
CA LYS A 127 -47.09 -8.87 7.45
C LYS A 127 -46.44 -9.36 8.75
N TRP A 128 -45.49 -8.59 9.29
CA TRP A 128 -44.81 -8.88 10.56
C TRP A 128 -45.68 -8.61 11.80
N LEU A 129 -46.52 -7.57 11.77
CA LEU A 129 -47.41 -7.24 12.88
C LEU A 129 -48.59 -8.21 13.05
N GLN A 130 -49.00 -8.92 12.00
CA GLN A 130 -50.03 -9.97 12.09
C GLN A 130 -49.51 -11.30 12.67
N THR A 131 -48.20 -11.57 12.57
CA THR A 131 -47.61 -12.82 13.08
C THR A 131 -47.41 -12.80 14.60
N LEU A 132 -47.23 -11.61 15.19
CA LEU A 132 -47.04 -11.44 16.64
C LEU A 132 -48.36 -11.45 17.44
N ALA A 133 -49.51 -11.34 16.78
CA ALA A 133 -50.83 -11.36 17.43
C ALA A 133 -51.42 -12.77 17.63
N ASN A 134 -50.79 -13.82 17.08
CA ASN A 134 -51.38 -15.17 16.98
C ASN A 134 -50.62 -16.28 17.73
N VAL A 135 -49.75 -15.96 18.70
CA VAL A 135 -49.12 -16.99 19.54
C VAL A 135 -49.74 -16.96 20.93
N ASN A 136 -50.74 -17.83 21.11
CA ASN A 136 -51.35 -18.13 22.40
C ASN A 136 -50.36 -18.86 23.31
N VAL A 137 -50.36 -18.45 24.57
CA VAL A 137 -49.73 -19.12 25.72
C VAL A 137 -50.48 -20.42 26.02
N SER A 138 -49.72 -21.51 26.20
CA SER A 138 -50.17 -22.71 26.94
C SER A 138 -49.03 -23.16 27.85
N GLU A 139 -49.24 -22.98 29.15
CA GLU A 139 -48.47 -23.62 30.22
C GLU A 139 -48.77 -25.12 30.23
N GLU A 140 -47.73 -25.97 30.36
CA GLU A 140 -47.80 -27.25 31.09
C GLU A 140 -46.38 -27.84 31.29
N ASN A 141 -45.91 -27.74 32.55
CA ASN A 141 -45.13 -28.68 33.38
C ASN A 141 -44.07 -29.63 32.79
N ALA A 142 -42.85 -29.59 33.34
CA ALA A 142 -42.31 -30.65 34.24
C ALA A 142 -40.87 -30.37 34.71
N GLU A 143 -40.64 -30.56 36.00
CA GLU A 143 -39.40 -30.47 36.77
C GLU A 143 -38.34 -31.52 36.36
N LEU A 144 -37.03 -31.20 36.47
CA LEU A 144 -36.11 -31.82 37.44
C LEU A 144 -34.69 -31.21 37.40
N HIS A 145 -34.09 -31.12 38.59
CA HIS A 145 -32.84 -30.49 39.01
C HIS A 145 -31.53 -30.95 38.35
N LEU A 146 -30.52 -30.05 38.32
CA LEU A 146 -29.19 -30.26 38.92
C LEU A 146 -28.46 -28.91 39.13
N ALA A 147 -27.93 -28.74 40.34
CA ALA A 147 -27.38 -27.51 40.89
C ALA A 147 -25.93 -27.21 40.45
N VAL A 148 -25.61 -25.94 40.21
CA VAL A 148 -24.30 -25.34 40.50
C VAL A 148 -24.54 -23.91 41.02
N ASP A 149 -23.94 -23.65 42.18
CA ASP A 149 -24.09 -22.51 43.08
C ASP A 149 -23.40 -21.24 42.52
N GLU A 150 -24.17 -20.21 42.20
CA GLU A 150 -23.68 -18.85 41.87
C GLU A 150 -23.66 -18.01 43.15
N SER A 151 -22.52 -18.01 43.85
CA SER A 151 -22.23 -17.03 44.88
C SER A 151 -20.73 -16.75 44.95
N LYS A 152 -20.26 -15.75 44.18
CA LYS A 152 -19.03 -14.97 44.41
C LYS A 152 -18.79 -14.00 43.25
N GLN A 153 -19.34 -12.79 43.32
CA GLN A 153 -18.66 -11.54 42.89
C GLN A 153 -19.52 -10.29 43.15
N GLU A 154 -19.93 -10.10 44.39
CA GLU A 154 -20.23 -8.76 44.92
C GLU A 154 -19.62 -8.69 46.31
N ASN A 155 -18.43 -8.11 46.42
CA ASN A 155 -17.87 -7.51 47.64
C ASN A 155 -16.42 -7.04 47.35
N ALA A 156 -16.30 -5.94 46.61
CA ALA A 156 -15.07 -5.16 46.54
C ALA A 156 -15.37 -3.66 46.49
N VAL A 157 -16.28 -3.19 47.36
CA VAL A 157 -16.39 -1.78 47.74
C VAL A 157 -16.65 -1.75 49.23
N SER A 158 -15.90 -0.92 49.95
CA SER A 158 -15.93 -0.67 51.40
C SER A 158 -15.04 -1.56 52.26
N LEU A 159 -13.78 -1.14 52.41
CA LEU A 159 -12.98 -1.33 53.63
C LEU A 159 -11.84 -0.28 53.65
N GLN A 160 -12.20 1.01 53.65
CA GLN A 160 -11.39 2.00 54.36
C GLN A 160 -11.90 2.01 55.81
N LYS A 161 -11.29 1.19 56.65
CA LYS A 161 -11.33 1.37 58.10
C LYS A 161 -9.90 1.59 58.56
N GLU A 162 -9.70 2.77 59.14
CA GLU A 162 -8.52 3.14 59.90
C GLU A 162 -8.10 1.98 60.81
N VAL A 163 -6.87 1.49 60.62
CA VAL A 163 -6.22 0.64 61.61
C VAL A 163 -5.30 1.54 62.42
N THR A 164 -5.79 1.88 63.60
CA THR A 164 -5.06 2.50 64.70
C THR A 164 -3.82 1.64 64.99
N LEU A 165 -2.64 2.27 64.93
CA LEU A 165 -1.40 1.69 65.42
C LEU A 165 -1.54 1.37 66.92
N GLN A 166 -1.47 0.09 67.27
CA GLN A 166 -0.88 -0.43 68.51
C GLN A 166 -1.02 -1.94 68.52
N GLU A 167 0.08 -2.66 68.28
CA GLU A 167 0.44 -3.87 69.04
C GLU A 167 1.83 -4.36 68.62
N ASN A 168 2.74 -4.36 69.60
CA ASN A 168 4.10 -4.86 69.51
C ASN A 168 4.12 -6.36 69.20
N TYR A 169 4.61 -6.75 68.03
CA TYR A 169 5.19 -8.07 67.82
C TYR A 169 6.69 -7.93 67.65
N ASN A 170 7.41 -8.27 68.73
CA ASN A 170 8.86 -8.38 68.75
C ASN A 170 9.27 -9.69 68.05
N LEU A 171 9.14 -9.72 66.72
CA LEU A 171 9.75 -10.75 65.87
C LEU A 171 11.22 -10.34 65.74
N GLY A 172 12.14 -11.14 66.28
CA GLY A 172 13.59 -10.93 66.24
C GLY A 172 14.20 -11.05 64.83
N ILE A 173 13.57 -10.43 63.84
CA ILE A 173 13.99 -10.34 62.46
C ILE A 173 14.68 -8.98 62.32
N SER A 174 15.93 -9.00 61.86
CA SER A 174 16.67 -7.75 61.64
C SER A 174 15.89 -6.88 60.66
N THR A 175 15.84 -5.57 60.90
CA THR A 175 15.22 -4.60 59.98
C THR A 175 15.77 -4.72 58.55
N LEU A 176 17.03 -5.17 58.44
CA LEU A 176 17.70 -5.46 57.17
C LEU A 176 17.11 -6.69 56.45
N ASP A 177 16.79 -7.75 57.20
CA ASP A 177 16.19 -8.98 56.65
C ASP A 177 14.76 -8.72 56.16
N LEU A 178 14.02 -7.88 56.87
CA LEU A 178 12.65 -7.51 56.49
C LEU A 178 12.62 -6.67 55.20
N LEU A 179 13.61 -5.78 55.03
CA LEU A 179 13.81 -5.02 53.79
C LEU A 179 14.29 -5.92 52.64
N ALA A 180 15.17 -6.88 52.90
CA ALA A 180 15.62 -7.85 51.91
C ALA A 180 14.45 -8.72 51.41
N LEU A 181 13.62 -9.22 52.33
CA LEU A 181 12.43 -10.00 52.01
C LEU A 181 11.39 -9.17 51.24
N ALA A 182 11.22 -7.89 51.58
CA ALA A 182 10.33 -6.99 50.85
C ALA A 182 10.85 -6.71 49.43
N ALA A 183 12.17 -6.60 49.23
CA ALA A 183 12.77 -6.44 47.92
C ALA A 183 12.62 -7.71 47.06
N GLU A 184 12.84 -8.89 47.65
CA GLU A 184 12.66 -10.18 46.97
C GLU A 184 11.19 -10.41 46.57
N ASN A 185 10.24 -10.05 47.44
CA ASN A 185 8.81 -10.12 47.10
C ASN A 185 8.46 -9.19 45.94
N ARG A 186 9.04 -7.98 45.87
CA ARG A 186 8.82 -7.08 44.74
C ARG A 186 9.37 -7.67 43.44
N ASP A 187 10.60 -8.19 43.45
CA ASP A 187 11.22 -8.83 42.28
C ASP A 187 10.42 -10.05 41.81
N LEU A 188 9.92 -10.88 42.74
CA LEU A 188 9.03 -12.00 42.41
C LEU A 188 7.69 -11.55 41.81
N THR A 189 7.09 -10.48 42.33
CA THR A 189 5.85 -9.93 41.76
C THR A 189 6.05 -9.36 40.35
N GLU A 190 7.20 -8.73 40.11
CA GLU A 190 7.55 -8.18 38.80
C GLU A 190 7.81 -9.30 37.78
N LYS A 191 8.53 -10.36 38.17
CA LYS A 191 8.71 -11.57 37.36
C LYS A 191 7.38 -12.28 37.05
N LEU A 192 6.47 -12.35 38.03
CA LEU A 192 5.14 -12.93 37.82
C LEU A 192 4.31 -12.10 36.82
N ALA A 193 4.34 -10.77 36.94
CA ALA A 193 3.66 -9.88 35.99
C ALA A 193 4.20 -10.03 34.55
N GLN A 194 5.53 -10.13 34.39
CA GLN A 194 6.15 -10.39 33.09
C GLN A 194 5.72 -11.75 32.50
N GLN A 195 5.66 -12.81 33.31
CA GLN A 195 5.20 -14.13 32.85
C GLN A 195 3.73 -14.13 32.44
N ILE A 196 2.87 -13.37 33.13
CA ILE A 196 1.45 -13.22 32.74
C ILE A 196 1.35 -12.59 31.35
N LEU A 197 2.08 -11.49 31.09
CA LEU A 197 2.11 -10.84 29.78
C LEU A 197 2.57 -11.78 28.66
N ILE A 198 3.66 -12.53 28.87
CA ILE A 198 4.16 -13.50 27.89
C ILE A 198 3.13 -14.60 27.62
N ASN A 199 2.48 -15.12 28.67
CA ASN A 199 1.47 -16.17 28.53
C ASN A 199 0.21 -15.67 27.80
N GLU A 200 -0.19 -14.42 28.03
CA GLU A 200 -1.27 -13.82 27.26
C GLU A 200 -0.91 -13.69 25.77
N GLU A 201 0.31 -13.26 25.47
CA GLU A 201 0.78 -13.15 24.08
C GLU A 201 0.83 -14.52 23.39
N LEU A 202 1.41 -15.54 24.05
CA LEU A 202 1.43 -16.91 23.54
C LEU A 202 0.02 -17.48 23.33
N ARG A 203 -0.93 -17.12 24.20
CA ARG A 203 -2.34 -17.50 24.03
C ARG A 203 -2.95 -16.83 22.81
N ARG A 204 -2.71 -15.53 22.59
CA ARG A 204 -3.16 -14.79 21.39
C ARG A 204 -2.58 -15.40 20.11
N GLU A 205 -1.28 -15.70 20.09
CA GLU A 205 -0.61 -16.35 18.96
C GLU A 205 -1.21 -17.72 18.66
N SER A 206 -1.50 -18.51 19.70
CA SER A 206 -2.10 -19.84 19.57
C SER A 206 -3.52 -19.80 18.99
N THR A 207 -4.37 -18.86 19.45
CA THR A 207 -5.71 -18.68 18.87
C THR A 207 -5.65 -18.20 17.43
N ILE A 208 -4.73 -17.30 17.09
CA ILE A 208 -4.51 -16.85 15.70
C ILE A 208 -4.06 -18.04 14.83
N ALA A 209 -3.12 -18.85 15.30
CA ALA A 209 -2.64 -20.03 14.58
C ALA A 209 -3.75 -21.08 14.38
N GLU A 210 -4.59 -21.30 15.38
CA GLU A 210 -5.71 -22.24 15.28
C GLU A 210 -6.82 -21.74 14.35
N GLN A 211 -7.14 -20.44 14.40
CA GLN A 211 -8.03 -19.80 13.44
C GLN A 211 -7.46 -19.90 12.01
N LYS A 212 -6.16 -19.68 11.83
CA LYS A 212 -5.48 -19.83 10.54
C LYS A 212 -5.59 -21.27 10.01
N LYS A 213 -5.34 -22.27 10.85
CA LYS A 213 -5.49 -23.69 10.49
C LYS A 213 -6.92 -24.04 10.10
N LYS A 214 -7.92 -23.54 10.85
CA LYS A 214 -9.36 -23.69 10.51
C LYS A 214 -9.71 -23.01 9.18
N ARG A 215 -9.19 -21.80 8.92
CA ARG A 215 -9.40 -21.05 7.66
C ARG A 215 -8.83 -21.81 6.46
N THR A 216 -7.60 -22.32 6.56
CA THR A 216 -6.96 -23.12 5.52
C THR A 216 -7.77 -24.38 5.19
N CYS A 217 -8.23 -25.10 6.22
CA CYS A 217 -9.02 -26.32 6.04
C CYS A 217 -10.35 -26.04 5.33
N ILE A 218 -11.09 -25.00 5.72
CA ILE A 218 -12.35 -24.61 5.06
C ILE A 218 -12.13 -24.23 3.59
N TRP A 219 -11.03 -23.53 3.29
CA TRP A 219 -10.67 -23.15 1.93
C TRP A 219 -10.30 -24.36 1.07
N GLU A 220 -9.55 -25.33 1.62
CA GLU A 220 -9.13 -26.55 0.93
C GLU A 220 -10.28 -27.55 0.70
N LEU A 221 -11.26 -27.60 1.60
CA LEU A 221 -12.45 -28.47 1.50
C LEU A 221 -13.41 -28.08 0.37
N THR A 222 -13.22 -26.91 -0.27
CA THR A 222 -14.02 -26.51 -1.43
C THR A 222 -13.38 -27.01 -2.73
N SER A 223 -13.79 -28.20 -3.19
CA SER A 223 -13.30 -28.82 -4.43
C SER A 223 -13.41 -27.90 -5.66
N ASN A 224 -12.39 -27.92 -6.53
CA ASN A 224 -12.27 -27.20 -7.83
C ASN A 224 -11.88 -25.70 -7.81
N LYS A 225 -11.16 -25.23 -6.79
CA LYS A 225 -10.55 -23.86 -6.78
C LYS A 225 -9.12 -23.86 -7.33
N CYS A 226 -8.74 -22.77 -7.99
CA CYS A 226 -7.35 -22.48 -8.35
C CYS A 226 -6.56 -22.11 -7.09
N THR A 227 -5.65 -22.98 -6.65
CA THR A 227 -4.76 -22.76 -5.50
C THR A 227 -3.30 -22.89 -5.93
N VAL A 228 -2.37 -22.40 -5.11
CA VAL A 228 -0.93 -22.56 -5.34
C VAL A 228 -0.55 -24.04 -5.45
N ALA A 229 -1.09 -24.90 -4.60
CA ALA A 229 -0.86 -26.34 -4.67
C ALA A 229 -1.39 -26.93 -5.98
N ALA A 230 -2.63 -26.59 -6.38
CA ALA A 230 -3.23 -27.10 -7.61
C ALA A 230 -2.46 -26.66 -8.87
N VAL A 231 -1.94 -25.43 -8.91
CA VAL A 231 -1.15 -24.94 -10.05
C VAL A 231 0.23 -25.58 -10.09
N ARG A 232 0.85 -25.80 -8.93
CA ARG A 232 2.19 -26.43 -8.77
C ARG A 232 2.17 -27.91 -9.15
N ASP A 233 1.19 -28.65 -8.64
CA ASP A 233 1.08 -30.10 -8.78
C ASP A 233 0.35 -30.52 -10.07
N SER A 234 0.09 -29.55 -10.96
CA SER A 234 -0.52 -29.80 -12.26
C SER A 234 0.37 -30.68 -13.14
N HIS A 235 -0.25 -31.63 -13.85
CA HIS A 235 0.41 -32.47 -14.85
C HIS A 235 0.91 -31.67 -16.08
N VAL A 236 0.43 -30.44 -16.26
CA VAL A 236 0.84 -29.57 -17.37
C VAL A 236 2.26 -29.06 -17.13
N LYS A 237 3.17 -29.34 -18.06
CA LYS A 237 4.57 -28.91 -17.95
C LYS A 237 4.66 -27.38 -17.85
N ASN A 238 5.48 -26.88 -16.91
CA ASN A 238 5.71 -25.45 -16.67
C ASN A 238 4.43 -24.65 -16.35
N ASN A 239 3.37 -25.30 -15.86
CA ASN A 239 2.09 -24.65 -15.59
C ASN A 239 2.21 -23.43 -14.66
N PHE A 240 3.00 -23.55 -13.60
CA PHE A 240 3.21 -22.45 -12.65
C PHE A 240 3.83 -21.21 -13.33
N LYS A 241 4.82 -21.44 -14.21
CA LYS A 241 5.49 -20.37 -14.99
C LYS A 241 4.59 -19.79 -16.08
N TYR A 242 3.70 -20.59 -16.65
CA TYR A 242 2.68 -20.10 -17.56
C TYR A 242 1.77 -19.09 -16.86
N TYR A 243 1.19 -19.49 -15.72
CA TYR A 243 0.22 -18.69 -14.97
C TYR A 243 0.83 -17.45 -14.31
N THR A 244 2.03 -17.55 -13.74
CA THR A 244 2.61 -16.45 -12.93
C THR A 244 3.75 -15.71 -13.63
N GLY A 245 4.38 -16.31 -14.63
CA GLY A 245 5.66 -15.85 -15.19
C GLY A 245 6.89 -16.37 -14.45
N PHE A 246 6.70 -17.00 -13.28
CA PHE A 246 7.76 -17.43 -12.37
C PHE A 246 7.75 -18.94 -12.14
N VAL A 247 8.91 -19.52 -11.83
CA VAL A 247 8.92 -20.89 -11.28
C VAL A 247 8.42 -20.85 -9.83
N TYR A 248 8.00 -22.00 -9.29
CA TYR A 248 7.45 -22.08 -7.94
C TYR A 248 8.41 -21.52 -6.87
N GLU A 249 9.71 -21.79 -7.00
CA GLU A 249 10.73 -21.25 -6.09
C GLU A 249 10.80 -19.72 -6.11
N GLN A 250 10.82 -19.11 -7.30
CA GLN A 250 10.78 -17.65 -7.46
C GLN A 250 9.51 -17.05 -6.87
N PHE A 251 8.36 -17.70 -7.08
CA PHE A 251 7.11 -17.29 -6.46
C PHE A 251 7.18 -17.32 -4.93
N MET A 252 7.78 -18.36 -4.35
CA MET A 252 7.95 -18.45 -2.90
C MET A 252 8.91 -17.39 -2.38
N ASN A 253 9.96 -17.02 -3.13
CA ASN A 253 10.86 -15.93 -2.78
C ASN A 253 10.14 -14.56 -2.83
N ILE A 254 9.33 -14.31 -3.85
CA ILE A 254 8.48 -13.12 -3.93
C ILE A 254 7.50 -13.10 -2.75
N PHE A 255 6.86 -14.22 -2.44
CA PHE A 255 5.93 -14.32 -1.32
C PHE A 255 6.63 -14.04 0.01
N LYS A 256 7.78 -14.64 0.29
CA LYS A 256 8.56 -14.38 1.52
C LYS A 256 9.01 -12.93 1.63
N PHE A 257 9.42 -12.32 0.51
CA PHE A 257 9.78 -10.91 0.48
C PHE A 257 8.56 -10.03 0.80
N LEU A 258 7.42 -10.27 0.14
CA LEU A 258 6.18 -9.52 0.35
C LEU A 258 5.53 -9.82 1.69
N VAL A 259 5.76 -10.99 2.28
CA VAL A 259 5.09 -11.46 3.48
C VAL A 259 6.12 -12.08 4.42
N PRO A 260 6.96 -11.26 5.08
CA PRO A 260 7.92 -11.75 6.07
C PRO A 260 7.21 -12.24 7.34
N ASP A 261 6.10 -11.57 7.71
CA ASP A 261 5.21 -11.96 8.79
C ASP A 261 3.77 -12.00 8.25
N GLU A 262 3.17 -13.19 8.25
CA GLU A 262 1.80 -13.40 7.75
C GLU A 262 0.72 -12.75 8.63
N CYS A 263 1.05 -12.36 9.87
CA CYS A 263 0.12 -11.79 10.84
C CYS A 263 0.05 -10.25 10.79
N LYS A 264 1.03 -9.57 10.16
CA LYS A 264 1.17 -8.09 10.18
C LYS A 264 0.91 -7.42 8.83
N ILE A 265 0.07 -8.01 7.98
CA ILE A 265 -0.15 -7.47 6.63
C ILE A 265 -1.35 -6.50 6.64
N PRO A 266 -1.18 -5.24 6.24
CA PRO A 266 -2.25 -4.25 6.20
C PRO A 266 -3.13 -4.38 4.94
N LEU A 267 -3.55 -5.60 4.57
CA LEU A 267 -4.54 -5.78 3.50
C LEU A 267 -5.93 -5.44 4.03
N SER A 268 -6.37 -4.20 3.80
CA SER A 268 -7.73 -3.78 4.09
C SER A 268 -8.65 -4.00 2.89
N PHE A 269 -9.79 -4.65 3.13
CA PHE A 269 -10.83 -4.82 2.12
C PHE A 269 -12.02 -3.93 2.49
N PRO A 270 -12.54 -3.08 1.57
CA PRO A 270 -13.61 -2.12 1.87
C PRO A 270 -14.92 -2.74 2.38
N ARG A 271 -15.08 -4.06 2.27
CA ARG A 271 -16.21 -4.83 2.79
C ARG A 271 -15.68 -6.12 3.39
N THR A 272 -16.26 -6.53 4.53
CA THR A 272 -16.04 -7.84 5.15
C THR A 272 -16.64 -8.91 4.24
N ILE A 273 -15.87 -9.33 3.25
CA ILE A 273 -16.27 -10.38 2.33
C ILE A 273 -15.79 -11.69 2.96
N THR A 274 -16.74 -12.48 3.48
CA THR A 274 -16.47 -13.78 4.12
C THR A 274 -15.64 -14.69 3.22
N SER A 275 -15.88 -14.72 1.90
CA SER A 275 -15.11 -15.55 0.96
C SER A 275 -13.61 -15.21 0.91
N ILE A 276 -13.25 -13.92 1.01
CA ILE A 276 -11.84 -13.45 1.02
C ILE A 276 -11.19 -13.74 2.37
N GLN A 277 -11.94 -13.62 3.47
CA GLN A 277 -11.43 -13.86 4.82
C GLN A 277 -10.83 -15.26 4.96
N TYR A 278 -11.31 -16.27 4.24
CA TYR A 278 -10.78 -17.63 4.30
C TYR A 278 -9.68 -17.92 3.27
N MET A 279 -9.41 -17.03 2.33
CA MET A 279 -8.45 -17.25 1.25
C MET A 279 -7.00 -17.06 1.74
N PRO A 280 -6.12 -18.08 1.63
CA PRO A 280 -4.72 -17.95 2.00
C PRO A 280 -4.01 -16.85 1.21
N LEU A 281 -3.12 -16.10 1.86
CA LEU A 281 -2.37 -14.99 1.24
C LEU A 281 -1.59 -15.44 0.00
N LYS A 282 -1.04 -16.66 0.01
CA LYS A 282 -0.35 -17.25 -1.15
C LYS A 282 -1.27 -17.38 -2.36
N ASP A 283 -2.52 -17.80 -2.15
CA ASP A 283 -3.50 -17.92 -3.24
C ASP A 283 -3.97 -16.53 -3.70
N GLN A 284 -4.06 -15.55 -2.79
CA GLN A 284 -4.39 -14.18 -3.16
C GLN A 284 -3.28 -13.54 -4.02
N LEU A 285 -2.01 -13.78 -3.67
CA LEU A 285 -0.86 -13.38 -4.49
C LEU A 285 -0.86 -14.11 -5.84
N LEU A 286 -1.17 -15.41 -5.86
CA LEU A 286 -1.31 -16.18 -7.10
C LEU A 286 -2.35 -15.55 -8.03
N LEU A 287 -3.54 -15.21 -7.52
CA LEU A 287 -4.59 -14.51 -8.27
C LEU A 287 -4.05 -13.22 -8.90
N THR A 288 -3.34 -12.42 -8.11
CA THR A 288 -2.76 -11.14 -8.55
C THR A 288 -1.72 -11.35 -9.66
N LEU A 289 -0.79 -12.29 -9.48
CA LEU A 289 0.22 -12.60 -10.49
C LEU A 289 -0.38 -13.18 -11.77
N ILE A 290 -1.44 -13.99 -11.70
CA ILE A 290 -2.17 -14.45 -12.89
C ILE A 290 -2.80 -13.28 -13.63
N LYS A 291 -3.43 -12.33 -12.92
CA LYS A 291 -4.00 -11.13 -13.54
C LYS A 291 -2.91 -10.31 -14.23
N LEU A 292 -1.77 -10.08 -13.58
CA LEU A 292 -0.64 -9.35 -14.17
C LEU A 292 -0.07 -10.08 -15.40
N ARG A 293 0.15 -11.39 -15.28
CA ARG A 293 0.83 -12.21 -16.29
C ARG A 293 -0.01 -12.44 -17.53
N LEU A 294 -1.27 -12.84 -17.37
CA LEU A 294 -2.14 -13.28 -18.47
C LEU A 294 -3.21 -12.23 -18.85
N SER A 295 -3.40 -11.20 -18.04
CA SER A 295 -4.44 -10.17 -18.24
C SER A 295 -5.87 -10.72 -18.36
N PHE A 296 -6.15 -11.87 -17.73
CA PHE A 296 -7.50 -12.42 -17.74
C PHE A 296 -8.52 -11.48 -17.10
N ASP A 297 -9.75 -11.48 -17.63
CA ASP A 297 -10.84 -10.67 -17.11
C ASP A 297 -11.19 -11.08 -15.67
N PHE A 298 -11.70 -10.13 -14.88
CA PHE A 298 -12.15 -10.41 -13.52
C PHE A 298 -13.23 -11.50 -13.48
N LYS A 299 -14.07 -11.62 -14.52
CA LYS A 299 -15.04 -12.71 -14.69
C LYS A 299 -14.38 -14.08 -14.81
N HIS A 300 -13.28 -14.19 -15.55
CA HIS A 300 -12.58 -15.46 -15.71
C HIS A 300 -11.89 -15.85 -14.40
N LEU A 301 -11.21 -14.91 -13.75
CA LEU A 301 -10.59 -15.13 -12.45
C LEU A 301 -11.60 -15.51 -11.36
N ALA A 302 -12.79 -14.89 -11.36
CA ALA A 302 -13.89 -15.23 -10.46
C ALA A 302 -14.28 -16.72 -10.57
N ASN A 303 -14.37 -17.23 -11.80
CA ASN A 303 -14.66 -18.65 -12.05
C ASN A 303 -13.53 -19.59 -11.62
N LEU A 304 -12.27 -19.17 -11.79
CA LEU A 304 -11.08 -19.95 -11.39
C LEU A 304 -10.94 -20.05 -9.87
N PHE A 305 -11.14 -18.95 -9.15
CA PHE A 305 -10.96 -18.88 -7.70
C PHE A 305 -12.24 -19.12 -6.90
N LYS A 306 -13.39 -19.29 -7.58
CA LYS A 306 -14.73 -19.42 -6.97
C LYS A 306 -15.06 -18.24 -6.04
N LEU A 307 -14.80 -17.05 -6.54
CA LEU A 307 -15.06 -15.78 -5.87
C LEU A 307 -16.05 -14.94 -6.69
N SER A 308 -16.63 -13.90 -6.10
CA SER A 308 -17.37 -12.92 -6.89
C SER A 308 -16.41 -12.07 -7.75
N GLN A 309 -16.87 -11.50 -8.87
CA GLN A 309 -16.03 -10.58 -9.66
C GLN A 309 -15.57 -9.36 -8.86
N GLN A 310 -16.42 -8.89 -7.96
CA GLN A 310 -16.11 -7.79 -7.05
C GLN A 310 -14.97 -8.18 -6.10
N ASP A 311 -15.02 -9.40 -5.54
CA ASP A 311 -14.02 -9.91 -4.60
C ASP A 311 -12.65 -10.00 -5.28
N VAL A 312 -12.59 -10.57 -6.49
CA VAL A 312 -11.35 -10.65 -7.28
C VAL A 312 -10.78 -9.25 -7.53
N GLY A 313 -11.63 -8.29 -7.89
CA GLY A 313 -11.22 -6.90 -8.10
C GLY A 313 -10.71 -6.23 -6.82
N SER A 314 -11.28 -6.55 -5.65
CA SER A 314 -10.81 -6.07 -4.35
C SER A 314 -9.48 -6.70 -3.96
N VAL A 315 -9.32 -8.01 -4.11
CA VAL A 315 -8.05 -8.73 -3.88
C VAL A 315 -6.94 -8.15 -4.76
N PHE A 316 -7.20 -8.04 -6.06
CA PHE A 316 -6.21 -7.52 -7.00
C PHE A 316 -5.74 -6.11 -6.63
N ARG A 317 -6.65 -5.17 -6.37
CA ARG A 317 -6.28 -3.78 -6.03
C ARG A 317 -5.54 -3.69 -4.69
N ALA A 318 -5.98 -4.43 -3.68
CA ALA A 318 -5.32 -4.45 -2.37
C ALA A 318 -3.88 -4.96 -2.50
N TRP A 319 -3.66 -6.05 -3.24
CA TRP A 319 -2.32 -6.59 -3.48
C TRP A 319 -1.46 -5.67 -4.33
N ILE A 320 -2.00 -5.06 -5.39
CA ILE A 320 -1.24 -4.12 -6.22
C ILE A 320 -0.76 -2.91 -5.42
N ASN A 321 -1.62 -2.32 -4.59
CA ASN A 321 -1.23 -1.21 -3.73
C ASN A 321 -0.19 -1.67 -2.69
N TYR A 322 -0.43 -2.81 -2.04
CA TYR A 322 0.51 -3.36 -1.07
C TYR A 322 1.89 -3.65 -1.68
N MET A 323 1.92 -4.29 -2.85
CA MET A 323 3.15 -4.56 -3.60
C MET A 323 3.85 -3.26 -3.98
N PHE A 324 3.10 -2.25 -4.44
CA PHE A 324 3.66 -0.94 -4.77
C PHE A 324 4.37 -0.30 -3.57
N TYR A 325 3.74 -0.27 -2.38
CA TYR A 325 4.37 0.25 -1.17
C TYR A 325 5.58 -0.59 -0.76
N ARG A 326 5.46 -1.92 -0.70
CA ARG A 326 6.55 -2.81 -0.28
C ARG A 326 7.75 -2.76 -1.22
N PHE A 327 7.52 -2.69 -2.52
CA PHE A 327 8.57 -2.53 -3.52
C PHE A 327 9.16 -1.12 -3.50
N GLY A 328 8.33 -0.08 -3.29
CA GLY A 328 8.78 1.31 -3.20
C GLY A 328 9.64 1.59 -1.97
N SER A 329 9.51 0.81 -0.89
CA SER A 329 10.40 0.86 0.27
C SER A 329 11.79 0.28 0.00
N VAL A 330 12.02 -0.39 -1.12
CA VAL A 330 13.34 -0.93 -1.49
C VAL A 330 14.11 0.10 -2.30
N PRO A 331 15.33 0.50 -1.89
CA PRO A 331 16.19 1.29 -2.74
C PRO A 331 16.61 0.46 -3.96
N ILE A 332 16.03 0.74 -5.11
CA ILE A 332 16.31 0.01 -6.36
C ILE A 332 17.64 0.41 -6.99
N TRP A 333 18.20 1.57 -6.64
CA TRP A 333 19.50 2.01 -7.12
C TRP A 333 20.64 1.43 -6.25
N PRO A 334 21.45 0.49 -6.78
CA PRO A 334 22.50 -0.17 -6.01
C PRO A 334 23.63 0.79 -5.65
N ASP A 335 24.45 0.42 -4.67
CA ASP A 335 25.66 1.17 -4.38
C ASP A 335 26.64 1.12 -5.55
N ARG A 336 27.44 2.18 -5.67
CA ARG A 336 28.38 2.36 -6.79
C ARG A 336 29.29 1.16 -7.00
N GLU A 337 29.83 0.63 -5.91
CA GLU A 337 30.75 -0.51 -5.94
C GLU A 337 30.08 -1.76 -6.52
N VAL A 338 28.82 -1.98 -6.17
CA VAL A 338 28.02 -3.06 -6.72
C VAL A 338 27.84 -2.85 -8.22
N LEU A 339 27.47 -1.65 -8.67
CA LEU A 339 27.32 -1.35 -10.10
C LEU A 339 28.62 -1.60 -10.89
N LEU A 340 29.77 -1.18 -10.35
CA LEU A 340 31.07 -1.38 -10.97
C LEU A 340 31.50 -2.85 -11.02
N GLN A 341 31.30 -3.59 -9.93
CA GLN A 341 31.64 -5.02 -9.84
C GLN A 341 30.76 -5.87 -10.77
N GLN A 342 29.51 -5.47 -10.92
CA GLN A 342 28.51 -6.21 -11.67
C GLN A 342 28.43 -5.81 -13.15
N MET A 343 29.03 -4.69 -13.55
CA MET A 343 29.02 -4.20 -14.94
C MET A 343 29.55 -5.27 -15.91
N PRO A 344 28.79 -5.64 -16.96
CA PRO A 344 29.23 -6.65 -17.94
C PRO A 344 30.53 -6.24 -18.63
N VAL A 345 31.40 -7.22 -18.92
CA VAL A 345 32.76 -6.96 -19.42
C VAL A 345 32.75 -6.08 -20.66
N LYS A 346 31.92 -6.42 -21.66
CA LYS A 346 31.80 -5.65 -22.91
C LYS A 346 31.25 -4.24 -22.71
N PHE A 347 30.31 -4.06 -21.78
CA PHE A 347 29.79 -2.73 -21.46
C PHE A 347 30.88 -1.87 -20.85
N ARG A 348 31.66 -2.44 -19.92
CA ARG A 348 32.75 -1.75 -19.25
C ARG A 348 33.87 -1.32 -20.21
N GLU A 349 34.18 -2.13 -21.22
CA GLU A 349 35.16 -1.80 -22.26
C GLU A 349 34.75 -0.56 -23.07
N ASP A 350 33.47 -0.42 -23.40
CA ASP A 350 32.96 0.68 -24.22
C ASP A 350 32.59 1.93 -23.39
N PHE A 351 32.01 1.73 -22.20
CA PHE A 351 31.35 2.76 -21.39
C PHE A 351 31.56 2.55 -19.88
N SER A 352 32.81 2.48 -19.43
CA SER A 352 33.19 2.17 -18.03
C SER A 352 32.63 3.10 -16.94
N THR A 353 32.16 4.30 -17.31
CA THR A 353 31.61 5.30 -16.39
C THR A 353 30.11 5.54 -16.57
N THR A 354 29.42 4.75 -17.40
CA THR A 354 27.98 4.89 -17.63
C THR A 354 27.21 3.93 -16.72
N PHE A 355 26.30 4.46 -15.90
CA PHE A 355 25.61 3.67 -14.87
C PHE A 355 24.12 3.49 -15.11
N VAL A 356 23.55 4.24 -16.05
CA VAL A 356 22.12 4.13 -16.38
C VAL A 356 21.91 4.26 -17.88
N ILE A 357 21.01 3.42 -18.39
CA ILE A 357 20.50 3.48 -19.76
C ILE A 357 19.00 3.81 -19.67
N LEU A 358 18.59 4.96 -20.20
CA LEU A 358 17.21 5.42 -20.17
C LEU A 358 16.51 5.13 -21.48
N ASP A 359 15.21 4.84 -21.39
CA ASP A 359 14.33 4.75 -22.56
C ASP A 359 12.88 5.08 -22.19
N GLY A 360 12.17 5.63 -23.16
CA GLY A 360 10.74 5.89 -23.07
C GLY A 360 9.95 4.67 -23.52
N THR A 361 8.88 4.31 -22.82
CA THR A 361 7.99 3.25 -23.26
C THR A 361 6.53 3.64 -23.18
N GLU A 362 5.77 3.19 -24.17
CA GLU A 362 4.34 3.44 -24.26
C GLU A 362 3.54 2.16 -23.97
N LEU A 363 2.48 2.32 -23.17
CA LEU A 363 1.49 1.30 -22.83
C LEU A 363 0.18 1.64 -23.55
N LYS A 364 -0.41 0.68 -24.27
CA LYS A 364 -1.68 0.90 -24.96
C LYS A 364 -2.82 0.90 -23.95
N VAL A 365 -3.72 1.88 -24.06
CA VAL A 365 -4.92 1.97 -23.22
C VAL A 365 -6.18 1.94 -24.05
N GLU A 366 -7.28 1.51 -23.43
CA GLU A 366 -8.61 1.70 -24.00
C GLU A 366 -8.88 3.16 -24.28
N ARG A 367 -9.64 3.44 -25.35
CA ARG A 367 -9.94 4.82 -25.73
C ARG A 367 -10.91 5.37 -24.68
N PRO A 368 -10.55 6.43 -23.92
CA PRO A 368 -11.49 7.10 -23.06
C PRO A 368 -12.68 7.59 -23.90
N SER A 369 -13.87 7.57 -23.31
CA SER A 369 -15.08 8.11 -23.95
C SER A 369 -15.02 9.64 -24.08
N ALA A 370 -14.23 10.31 -23.24
CA ALA A 370 -14.01 11.75 -23.31
C ALA A 370 -12.99 12.10 -24.41
N LEU A 371 -13.42 12.91 -25.39
CA LEU A 371 -12.60 13.34 -26.54
C LEU A 371 -11.29 14.02 -26.12
N ARG A 372 -11.30 14.80 -25.02
CA ARG A 372 -10.12 15.48 -24.48
C ARG A 372 -9.06 14.50 -23.95
N SER A 373 -9.49 13.51 -23.17
CA SER A 373 -8.60 12.44 -22.69
C SER A 373 -8.13 11.55 -23.85
N GLN A 374 -8.97 11.38 -24.88
CA GLN A 374 -8.60 10.66 -26.10
C GLN A 374 -7.50 11.39 -26.88
N SER A 375 -7.59 12.72 -27.09
CA SER A 375 -6.58 13.49 -27.82
C SER A 375 -5.27 13.58 -27.04
N GLN A 376 -5.32 13.78 -25.73
CA GLN A 376 -4.13 13.89 -24.90
C GLN A 376 -3.37 12.57 -24.78
N CYS A 377 -4.09 11.45 -24.63
CA CYS A 377 -3.43 10.15 -24.54
C CYS A 377 -3.08 9.58 -25.93
N TYR A 378 -3.42 10.24 -27.05
CA TYR A 378 -3.08 9.71 -28.38
C TYR A 378 -1.58 9.87 -28.66
N SER A 379 -0.88 8.77 -28.90
CA SER A 379 0.47 8.77 -29.44
C SER A 379 0.40 8.63 -30.94
N ASP A 380 0.86 9.65 -31.66
CA ASP A 380 1.00 9.60 -33.11
C ASP A 380 1.96 8.47 -33.53
N TYR A 381 3.04 8.27 -32.76
CA TYR A 381 4.03 7.23 -32.98
C TYR A 381 3.45 5.81 -32.93
N LYS A 382 2.45 5.56 -32.06
CA LYS A 382 1.76 4.26 -31.97
C LYS A 382 0.37 4.23 -32.62
N SER A 383 -0.08 5.37 -33.15
CA SER A 383 -1.43 5.55 -33.72
C SER A 383 -2.54 5.02 -32.79
N ALA A 384 -2.35 5.20 -31.48
CA ALA A 384 -3.22 4.64 -30.45
C ALA A 384 -3.22 5.53 -29.20
N THR A 385 -4.27 5.41 -28.41
CA THR A 385 -4.29 5.99 -27.07
C THR A 385 -3.34 5.19 -26.18
N THR A 386 -2.32 5.86 -25.64
CA THR A 386 -1.24 5.29 -24.85
C THR A 386 -0.94 6.15 -23.63
N LEU A 387 -0.28 5.53 -22.66
CA LEU A 387 0.41 6.19 -21.56
C LEU A 387 1.91 5.99 -21.75
N LYS A 388 2.71 7.00 -21.44
CA LYS A 388 4.16 6.97 -21.60
C LYS A 388 4.86 6.98 -20.24
N GLY A 389 5.85 6.12 -20.06
CA GLY A 389 6.71 6.09 -18.87
C GLY A 389 8.18 6.13 -19.28
N LEU A 390 9.00 6.76 -18.45
CA LEU A 390 10.45 6.74 -18.54
C LEU A 390 11.00 5.65 -17.61
N VAL A 391 11.91 4.82 -18.11
CA VAL A 391 12.61 3.82 -17.32
C VAL A 391 14.10 4.00 -17.43
N GLY A 392 14.81 3.60 -16.38
CA GLY A 392 16.27 3.48 -16.37
C GLY A 392 16.66 2.08 -15.92
N ILE A 393 17.60 1.49 -16.65
CA ILE A 393 18.24 0.23 -16.25
C ILE A 393 19.71 0.44 -15.93
N ASP A 394 20.25 -0.41 -15.06
CA ASP A 394 21.69 -0.54 -14.88
C ASP A 394 22.33 -1.23 -16.11
N PRO A 395 23.67 -1.24 -16.23
CA PRO A 395 24.36 -1.94 -17.32
C PRO A 395 24.09 -3.45 -17.39
N ARG A 396 23.50 -4.07 -16.36
CA ARG A 396 23.10 -5.49 -16.35
C ARG A 396 21.66 -5.73 -16.79
N GLY A 397 20.87 -4.68 -16.97
CA GLY A 397 19.48 -4.76 -17.40
C GLY A 397 18.45 -4.85 -16.27
N SER A 398 18.82 -4.48 -15.04
CA SER A 398 17.90 -4.35 -13.91
C SER A 398 17.31 -2.95 -13.86
N PHE A 399 16.00 -2.81 -13.62
CA PHE A 399 15.38 -1.49 -13.45
C PHE A 399 15.90 -0.80 -12.18
N ILE A 400 16.49 0.38 -12.35
CA ILE A 400 16.99 1.26 -11.28
C ILE A 400 16.23 2.60 -11.25
N PHE A 401 15.39 2.86 -12.24
CA PHE A 401 14.44 3.97 -12.27
C PHE A 401 13.17 3.57 -13.02
N ILE A 402 12.01 3.89 -12.46
CA ILE A 402 10.71 3.65 -13.05
C ILE A 402 9.84 4.87 -12.75
N SER A 403 9.48 5.66 -13.75
CA SER A 403 8.59 6.81 -13.56
C SER A 403 7.14 6.39 -13.38
N MET A 404 6.32 7.32 -12.87
CA MET A 404 4.88 7.32 -13.14
C MET A 404 4.60 7.43 -14.65
N LEU A 405 3.38 7.08 -15.03
CA LEU A 405 2.89 7.20 -16.38
C LEU A 405 2.29 8.59 -16.63
N PHE A 406 2.54 9.09 -17.84
CA PHE A 406 2.08 10.36 -18.37
C PHE A 406 1.26 10.11 -19.65
N SER A 407 0.68 11.16 -20.21
CA SER A 407 -0.01 11.09 -21.49
C SER A 407 0.93 10.62 -22.62
N GLY A 408 0.42 9.84 -23.57
CA GLY A 408 1.22 9.31 -24.68
C GLY A 408 1.90 10.36 -25.55
N SER A 409 1.36 11.58 -25.61
CA SER A 409 1.89 12.69 -26.44
C SER A 409 3.10 13.40 -25.83
N ILE A 410 3.46 13.12 -24.57
CA ILE A 410 4.56 13.79 -23.88
C ILE A 410 5.91 13.49 -24.56
N SER A 411 6.72 14.53 -24.77
CA SER A 411 8.06 14.35 -25.32
C SER A 411 9.01 13.71 -24.31
N ASP A 412 10.08 13.09 -24.80
CA ASP A 412 11.12 12.49 -23.96
C ASP A 412 11.84 13.53 -23.07
N LYS A 413 11.93 14.76 -23.56
CA LYS A 413 12.48 15.88 -22.80
C LYS A 413 11.56 16.26 -21.64
N GLU A 414 10.27 16.49 -21.91
CA GLU A 414 9.30 16.90 -20.89
C GLU A 414 9.14 15.83 -19.81
N ILE A 415 9.02 14.55 -20.18
CA ILE A 415 8.90 13.48 -19.19
C ILE A 415 10.16 13.41 -18.31
N THR A 416 11.35 13.63 -18.86
CA THR A 416 12.60 13.64 -18.09
C THR A 416 12.60 14.72 -17.01
N THR A 417 12.13 15.92 -17.33
CA THR A 417 12.06 17.03 -16.36
C THR A 417 11.02 16.78 -15.26
N MET A 418 9.91 16.09 -15.58
CA MET A 418 8.76 15.98 -14.67
C MET A 418 8.70 14.68 -13.88
N CYS A 419 9.33 13.62 -14.35
CA CYS A 419 9.22 12.29 -13.74
C CYS A 419 10.04 12.11 -12.45
N GLY A 420 10.75 13.14 -11.98
CA GLY A 420 11.62 13.06 -10.80
C GLY A 420 13.01 12.47 -11.08
N LEU A 421 13.41 12.26 -12.34
CA LEU A 421 14.74 11.73 -12.66
C LEU A 421 15.87 12.71 -12.28
N LEU A 422 15.77 13.99 -12.63
CA LEU A 422 16.84 14.97 -12.36
C LEU A 422 17.08 15.15 -10.85
N PRO A 423 16.04 15.32 -10.00
CA PRO A 423 16.22 15.36 -8.55
C PRO A 423 16.85 14.08 -7.99
N LEU A 424 16.46 12.90 -8.50
CA LEU A 424 17.07 11.64 -8.09
C LEU A 424 18.57 11.60 -8.44
N LEU A 425 18.95 11.99 -9.66
CA LEU A 425 20.36 12.04 -10.07
C LEU A 425 21.18 13.01 -9.21
N GLN A 426 20.61 14.16 -8.85
CA GLN A 426 21.21 15.11 -7.93
C GLN A 426 21.43 14.50 -6.53
N GLN A 427 20.41 13.84 -5.97
CA GLN A 427 20.53 13.14 -4.68
C GLN A 427 21.58 12.02 -4.73
N LEU A 428 21.66 11.29 -5.84
CA LEU A 428 22.65 10.23 -6.03
C LEU A 428 24.09 10.78 -6.11
N LEU A 429 24.28 11.99 -6.64
CA LEU A 429 25.56 12.70 -6.61
C LEU A 429 25.92 13.12 -5.17
N GLU A 430 24.96 13.65 -4.43
CA GLU A 430 25.16 14.11 -3.05
C GLU A 430 25.53 12.97 -2.09
N CYS A 431 24.86 11.83 -2.20
CA CYS A 431 25.20 10.64 -1.41
C CYS A 431 26.37 9.82 -1.97
N GLY A 432 27.00 10.25 -3.07
CA GLY A 432 28.20 9.63 -3.65
C GLY A 432 27.97 8.33 -4.43
N LYS A 433 26.71 7.92 -4.65
CA LYS A 433 26.38 6.77 -5.52
C LYS A 433 26.70 7.07 -6.99
N LEU A 434 26.55 8.34 -7.39
CA LEU A 434 27.06 8.89 -8.64
C LEU A 434 28.19 9.89 -8.37
N LYS A 435 29.03 10.10 -9.37
CA LYS A 435 30.12 11.07 -9.37
C LYS A 435 30.01 11.97 -10.59
N ARG A 436 30.52 13.20 -10.47
CA ARG A 436 30.66 14.09 -11.64
C ARG A 436 31.48 13.39 -12.72
N GLY A 437 31.00 13.51 -13.96
CA GLY A 437 31.56 12.84 -15.13
C GLY A 437 31.01 11.44 -15.39
N ASP A 438 30.17 10.88 -14.51
CA ASP A 438 29.45 9.64 -14.78
C ASP A 438 28.42 9.82 -15.91
N GLY A 439 28.16 8.73 -16.63
CA GLY A 439 27.38 8.71 -17.86
C GLY A 439 25.94 8.27 -17.69
N VAL A 440 25.04 8.96 -18.40
CA VAL A 440 23.64 8.61 -18.63
C VAL A 440 23.47 8.32 -20.12
N MET A 441 23.14 7.08 -20.48
CA MET A 441 22.96 6.68 -21.89
C MET A 441 21.49 6.79 -22.30
N VAL A 442 21.23 7.37 -23.47
CA VAL A 442 19.86 7.60 -23.97
C VAL A 442 19.74 7.34 -25.47
N ASP A 443 18.51 7.24 -25.96
CA ASP A 443 18.26 7.25 -27.41
C ASP A 443 18.44 8.66 -28.01
N LYS A 444 18.62 8.73 -29.33
CA LYS A 444 18.89 9.97 -30.06
C LYS A 444 17.79 11.04 -29.93
N GLY A 445 16.56 10.66 -29.59
CA GLY A 445 15.43 11.57 -29.37
C GLY A 445 15.47 12.35 -28.05
N PHE A 446 16.33 11.97 -27.12
CA PHE A 446 16.41 12.57 -25.78
C PHE A 446 17.27 13.86 -25.81
N LEU A 447 16.61 14.99 -26.04
CA LEU A 447 17.24 16.33 -26.06
C LEU A 447 17.44 16.90 -24.65
N ILE A 448 18.19 16.18 -23.80
CA ILE A 448 18.38 16.47 -22.36
C ILE A 448 19.84 16.81 -21.99
N GLN A 449 20.66 17.19 -22.98
CA GLN A 449 22.10 17.44 -22.78
C GLN A 449 22.34 18.48 -21.68
N HIS A 450 21.64 19.61 -21.75
CA HIS A 450 21.81 20.73 -20.82
C HIS A 450 21.49 20.31 -19.38
N GLU A 451 20.35 19.66 -19.19
CA GLU A 451 19.87 19.23 -17.88
C GLU A 451 20.82 18.22 -17.21
N ILE A 452 21.46 17.34 -17.99
CA ILE A 452 22.44 16.37 -17.49
C ILE A 452 23.82 17.00 -17.23
N GLU A 453 24.25 17.93 -18.08
CA GLU A 453 25.52 18.65 -17.90
C GLU A 453 25.50 19.63 -16.71
N GLU A 454 24.35 20.25 -16.42
CA GLU A 454 24.17 21.11 -15.24
C GLU A 454 24.40 20.35 -13.92
N LEU A 455 24.02 19.06 -13.88
CA LEU A 455 24.32 18.16 -12.76
C LEU A 455 25.80 17.72 -12.71
N GLY A 456 26.57 18.07 -13.74
CA GLY A 456 27.96 17.63 -13.90
C GLY A 456 28.10 16.18 -14.36
N LEU A 457 27.05 15.60 -14.96
CA LEU A 457 27.05 14.26 -15.56
C LEU A 457 27.32 14.34 -17.07
N LYS A 458 27.57 13.20 -17.71
CA LYS A 458 27.78 13.09 -19.17
C LYS A 458 26.59 12.42 -19.84
N LEU A 459 26.04 13.04 -20.88
CA LEU A 459 25.08 12.36 -21.74
C LEU A 459 25.81 11.51 -22.79
N VAL A 460 25.47 10.22 -22.85
CA VAL A 460 25.93 9.29 -23.88
C VAL A 460 24.79 9.08 -24.86
N ILE A 461 24.86 9.78 -25.99
CA ILE A 461 23.82 9.78 -27.04
C ILE A 461 24.46 9.48 -28.41
N PRO A 462 23.77 8.77 -29.32
CA PRO A 462 24.28 8.59 -30.68
C PRO A 462 24.56 9.93 -31.36
N PRO A 463 25.71 10.11 -32.03
CA PRO A 463 26.04 11.36 -32.70
C PRO A 463 24.99 11.76 -33.77
N PHE A 464 24.79 13.07 -33.90
CA PHE A 464 23.94 13.63 -34.95
C PHE A 464 24.69 13.63 -36.28
N ALA A 465 23.98 13.32 -37.37
CA ALA A 465 24.58 13.48 -38.69
C ALA A 465 24.71 14.99 -38.98
N PRO A 466 25.84 15.47 -39.49
CA PRO A 466 25.92 16.84 -40.00
C PRO A 466 24.87 17.02 -41.09
N GLY A 467 24.17 18.15 -41.12
CA GLY A 467 23.08 18.39 -42.08
C GLY A 467 23.51 18.13 -43.53
N GLY A 468 23.04 17.02 -44.12
CA GLY A 468 23.32 16.62 -45.50
C GLY A 468 24.64 15.84 -45.74
N GLY A 469 25.42 15.54 -44.71
CA GLY A 469 26.70 14.82 -44.83
C GLY A 469 26.66 13.37 -44.31
N GLN A 470 27.55 12.51 -44.81
CA GLN A 470 27.79 11.17 -44.23
C GLN A 470 28.51 11.30 -42.88
N MET A 471 28.14 10.46 -41.91
CA MET A 471 28.82 10.39 -40.61
C MET A 471 30.25 9.88 -40.77
N SER A 472 31.18 10.35 -39.94
CA SER A 472 32.55 9.85 -39.96
C SER A 472 32.60 8.37 -39.57
N ALA A 473 33.62 7.64 -39.99
CA ALA A 473 33.79 6.22 -39.60
C ALA A 473 33.84 6.04 -38.07
N ALA A 474 34.39 7.03 -37.35
CA ALA A 474 34.42 7.04 -35.89
C ALA A 474 33.01 7.21 -35.28
N ASP A 475 32.20 8.13 -35.82
CA ASP A 475 30.82 8.36 -35.38
C ASP A 475 29.92 7.17 -35.68
N VAL A 476 30.12 6.51 -36.82
CA VAL A 476 29.43 5.26 -37.18
C VAL A 476 29.79 4.16 -36.18
N ALA A 477 31.07 3.99 -35.85
CA ALA A 477 31.51 3.01 -34.86
C ALA A 477 30.94 3.29 -33.46
N LEU A 478 30.94 4.56 -33.03
CA LEU A 478 30.36 4.97 -31.75
C LEU A 478 28.84 4.73 -31.73
N THR A 479 28.12 5.11 -32.78
CA THR A 479 26.69 4.84 -32.94
C THR A 479 26.39 3.35 -32.81
N LYS A 480 27.19 2.50 -33.45
CA LYS A 480 27.05 1.04 -33.37
C LYS A 480 27.29 0.52 -31.95
N ARG A 481 28.29 1.03 -31.22
CA ARG A 481 28.53 0.67 -29.81
C ARG A 481 27.36 1.08 -28.92
N ILE A 482 26.91 2.34 -29.02
CA ILE A 482 25.76 2.84 -28.24
C ILE A 482 24.51 1.99 -28.54
N ALA A 483 24.21 1.74 -29.81
CA ALA A 483 23.06 0.93 -30.19
C ALA A 483 23.14 -0.51 -29.66
N THR A 484 24.34 -1.09 -29.62
CA THR A 484 24.58 -2.45 -29.10
C THR A 484 24.21 -2.55 -27.63
N HIS A 485 24.52 -1.53 -26.82
CA HIS A 485 24.19 -1.53 -25.39
C HIS A 485 22.77 -1.03 -25.11
N ARG A 486 22.27 -0.06 -25.88
CA ARG A 486 20.89 0.44 -25.77
C ARG A 486 19.84 -0.64 -26.00
N VAL A 487 20.13 -1.67 -26.80
CA VAL A 487 19.20 -2.81 -26.97
C VAL A 487 18.85 -3.49 -25.63
N HIS A 488 19.68 -3.33 -24.59
CA HIS A 488 19.43 -3.91 -23.28
C HIS A 488 18.22 -3.27 -22.57
N VAL A 489 18.02 -1.96 -22.70
CA VAL A 489 16.84 -1.30 -22.10
C VAL A 489 15.57 -1.71 -22.83
N GLU A 490 15.62 -1.85 -24.15
CA GLU A 490 14.50 -2.39 -24.93
C GLU A 490 14.16 -3.84 -24.53
N ARG A 491 15.18 -4.67 -24.28
CA ARG A 491 15.00 -6.05 -23.80
C ARG A 491 14.43 -6.10 -22.38
N ALA A 492 14.82 -5.18 -21.50
CA ALA A 492 14.26 -5.06 -20.15
C ALA A 492 12.79 -4.64 -20.21
N ILE A 493 12.45 -3.64 -21.04
CA ILE A 493 11.06 -3.24 -21.32
C ILE A 493 10.27 -4.41 -21.89
N SER A 494 10.81 -5.14 -22.87
CA SER A 494 10.18 -6.33 -23.44
C SER A 494 9.92 -7.41 -22.39
N ARG A 495 10.83 -7.56 -21.42
CA ARG A 495 10.66 -8.47 -20.27
C ARG A 495 9.54 -7.99 -19.35
N ALA A 496 9.41 -6.70 -19.04
CA ALA A 496 8.27 -6.16 -18.31
C ALA A 496 6.95 -6.40 -19.07
N LYS A 497 6.94 -6.20 -20.40
CA LYS A 497 5.79 -6.49 -21.28
C LYS A 497 5.47 -7.98 -21.44
N LYS A 498 6.20 -8.88 -20.77
CA LYS A 498 5.71 -10.25 -20.55
C LYS A 498 4.51 -10.28 -19.59
N PHE A 499 4.35 -9.29 -18.73
CA PHE A 499 3.10 -9.10 -17.99
C PHE A 499 2.05 -8.53 -18.95
N LYS A 500 1.13 -9.39 -19.40
CA LYS A 500 0.17 -9.04 -20.46
C LYS A 500 -0.77 -7.90 -20.08
N ILE A 501 -0.89 -7.57 -18.79
CA ILE A 501 -1.69 -6.42 -18.36
C ILE A 501 -1.16 -5.08 -18.87
N ILE A 502 0.15 -4.95 -19.12
CA ILE A 502 0.78 -3.72 -19.66
C ILE A 502 1.21 -3.85 -21.14
N ASP A 503 1.09 -5.04 -21.72
CA ASP A 503 1.35 -5.29 -23.15
C ASP A 503 0.07 -5.24 -23.97
N ASN A 504 -1.01 -5.78 -23.43
CA ASN A 504 -2.35 -5.67 -24.00
C ASN A 504 -2.91 -4.27 -23.77
N LYS A 505 -4.04 -4.00 -24.41
CA LYS A 505 -4.79 -2.77 -24.18
C LYS A 505 -5.32 -2.76 -22.74
N LEU A 506 -4.88 -1.80 -21.94
CA LEU A 506 -5.25 -1.68 -20.53
C LEU A 506 -6.67 -1.12 -20.38
N ASP A 507 -7.49 -1.83 -19.58
CA ASP A 507 -8.89 -1.48 -19.29
C ASP A 507 -8.98 -0.21 -18.45
N LEU A 508 -9.87 0.71 -18.83
CA LEU A 508 -10.13 1.96 -18.11
C LEU A 508 -10.45 1.74 -16.62
N CYS A 509 -11.04 0.60 -16.24
CA CYS A 509 -11.37 0.29 -14.85
C CYS A 509 -10.14 0.09 -13.93
N LEU A 510 -8.94 -0.01 -14.52
CA LEU A 510 -7.66 -0.15 -13.83
C LEU A 510 -6.88 1.17 -13.72
N PHE A 511 -7.36 2.27 -14.32
CA PHE A 511 -6.66 3.56 -14.34
C PHE A 511 -6.35 4.09 -12.93
N ALA A 512 -7.26 3.90 -11.98
CA ALA A 512 -7.07 4.34 -10.59
C ALA A 512 -5.82 3.71 -9.91
N CYS A 513 -5.30 2.60 -10.44
CA CYS A 513 -4.09 1.95 -9.94
C CYS A 513 -3.05 1.67 -11.05
N VAL A 514 -3.10 2.40 -12.17
CA VAL A 514 -2.27 2.09 -13.35
C VAL A 514 -0.78 2.27 -13.09
N ASN A 515 -0.42 3.31 -12.32
CA ASN A 515 0.97 3.57 -11.93
C ASN A 515 1.51 2.45 -11.04
N GLN A 516 0.70 1.96 -10.11
CA GLN A 516 1.04 0.85 -9.21
C GLN A 516 1.21 -0.45 -10.00
N ILE A 517 0.32 -0.74 -10.95
CA ILE A 517 0.44 -1.91 -11.85
C ILE A 517 1.74 -1.84 -12.65
N TRP A 518 2.01 -0.69 -13.26
CA TRP A 518 3.20 -0.45 -14.07
C TRP A 518 4.49 -0.66 -13.26
N PHE A 519 4.59 0.01 -12.11
CA PHE A 519 5.74 -0.12 -11.21
C PHE A 519 5.94 -1.56 -10.74
N CYS A 520 4.87 -2.23 -10.29
CA CYS A 520 4.95 -3.62 -9.86
C CYS A 520 5.42 -4.55 -10.98
N CYS A 521 4.94 -4.37 -12.21
CA CYS A 521 5.36 -5.20 -13.35
C CYS A 521 6.86 -5.04 -13.64
N CYS A 522 7.37 -3.81 -13.60
CA CYS A 522 8.80 -3.54 -13.80
C CYS A 522 9.64 -4.13 -12.66
N PHE A 523 9.26 -3.87 -11.40
CA PHE A 523 9.98 -4.36 -10.22
C PHE A 523 10.02 -5.90 -10.16
N LEU A 524 8.90 -6.56 -10.49
CA LEU A 524 8.80 -8.01 -10.52
C LEU A 524 9.81 -8.67 -11.49
N THR A 525 10.30 -7.95 -12.50
CA THR A 525 11.35 -8.48 -13.38
C THR A 525 12.68 -8.72 -12.67
N GLY A 526 12.94 -8.05 -11.54
CA GLY A 526 14.12 -8.27 -10.71
C GLY A 526 14.17 -9.65 -10.05
N PHE A 527 13.03 -10.34 -9.92
CA PHE A 527 12.95 -11.73 -9.45
C PHE A 527 13.17 -12.77 -10.57
N MET A 528 13.37 -12.32 -11.81
CA MET A 528 13.69 -13.18 -12.95
C MET A 528 15.21 -13.35 -13.10
N PRO A 529 15.69 -14.38 -13.84
CA PRO A 529 17.12 -14.52 -14.12
C PRO A 529 17.68 -13.27 -14.79
N LEU A 530 18.94 -12.94 -14.51
CA LEU A 530 19.63 -11.75 -15.03
C LEU A 530 19.44 -11.58 -16.55
N LEU A 531 19.28 -10.33 -17.00
CA LEU A 531 19.06 -10.04 -18.41
C LEU A 531 20.33 -10.21 -19.24
N ILE A 532 21.46 -9.80 -18.66
CA ILE A 532 22.78 -9.90 -19.25
C ILE A 532 23.62 -10.82 -18.37
N GLN A 533 24.17 -11.85 -18.99
CA GLN A 533 25.11 -12.81 -18.40
C GLN A 533 26.33 -12.83 -19.32
N ASP A 534 27.52 -12.72 -18.73
CA ASP A 534 28.80 -12.84 -19.45
C ASP A 534 29.16 -14.31 -19.70
#